data_AF-R5V358-F1
#
_entry.id   AF-R5V358-F1
#
_cell.length_a   1.000
_cell.length_b   1.000
_cell.length_c   1.000
_cell.angle_alpha   90.00
_cell.angle_beta   90.00
_cell.angle_gamma   90.00
#
_symmetry.space_group_name_H-M   'P 1'
#
loop_
_entity.id
_entity.type
_entity.pdbx_description
1 polymer ?
#
loop_
_entity_poly.entity_id
_entity_poly.type
_entity_poly.pdbx_seq_one_letter_code
_entity_poly.pdbx_strand_id
1 'polypeptide(L)'
;MYQAIVEISDKPGQAFLDGLIPALICIIIVFVILIFIYLIFALLNKIKALDVKKEEVTSTPSLQEKHKKITLEDIQDEDMMVAVLIASIDYQQEINKDVRLIQVKRIN
;
A
#
# COMPACT_ATOMS: atom_id res chain seq x y z
N MET A 1 35.73 35.60 18.16
CA MET A 1 36.13 35.18 16.80
C MET A 1 37.61 34.76 16.74
N TYR A 2 38.55 35.48 17.36
CA TYR A 2 39.97 35.09 17.37
C TYR A 2 40.32 33.88 18.25
N GLN A 3 39.58 33.62 19.34
CA GLN A 3 39.88 32.47 20.21
C GLN A 3 39.59 31.10 19.56
N ALA A 4 38.57 31.02 18.70
CA ALA A 4 38.26 29.79 17.97
C ALA A 4 39.34 29.42 16.94
N ILE A 5 40.03 30.41 16.37
CA ILE A 5 41.08 30.17 15.37
C ILE A 5 42.40 29.73 16.04
N VAL A 6 42.68 30.22 17.25
CA VAL A 6 43.87 29.83 18.01
C VAL A 6 43.79 28.38 18.53
N GLU A 7 42.61 27.92 18.95
CA GLU A 7 42.42 26.54 19.43
C GLU A 7 42.53 25.49 18.30
N ILE A 8 42.12 25.84 17.08
CA ILE A 8 42.29 24.99 15.88
C ILE A 8 43.79 24.83 15.52
N SER A 9 44.65 25.81 15.87
CA SER A 9 46.09 25.75 15.60
C SER A 9 46.86 24.82 16.55
N ASP A 10 46.34 24.54 17.75
CA ASP A 10 47.07 23.75 18.75
C ASP A 10 46.87 22.24 18.59
N LYS A 11 45.74 21.77 18.01
CA LYS A 11 45.44 20.33 17.83
C LYS A 11 44.61 20.05 16.57
N PRO A 12 45.21 20.06 15.37
CA PRO A 12 44.49 19.79 14.12
C PRO A 12 43.78 18.43 14.14
N GLY A 13 44.34 17.43 14.85
CA GLY A 13 43.74 16.10 14.98
C GLY A 13 42.39 16.07 15.68
N GLN A 14 42.11 17.00 16.60
CA GLN A 14 40.83 17.04 17.33
C GLN A 14 39.69 17.59 16.46
N ALA A 15 39.95 18.61 15.63
CA ALA A 15 38.95 19.13 14.70
C ALA A 15 38.52 18.11 13.64
N PHE A 16 39.45 17.27 13.17
CA PHE A 16 39.11 16.16 12.26
C PHE A 16 38.28 15.08 12.97
N LEU A 17 38.60 14.74 14.22
CA LEU A 17 37.82 13.78 15.01
C LEU A 17 36.40 14.31 15.29
N ASP A 18 36.26 15.59 15.61
CA ASP A 18 34.97 16.25 15.85
C ASP A 18 34.08 16.28 14.61
N GLY A 19 34.65 16.27 13.40
CA GLY A 19 33.90 16.15 12.14
C GLY A 19 33.67 14.71 11.67
N LEU A 20 34.62 13.81 11.93
CA LEU A 20 34.57 12.41 11.47
C LEU A 20 33.51 11.60 12.20
N ILE A 21 33.39 11.78 13.53
CA ILE A 21 32.43 11.07 14.38
C ILE A 21 30.98 11.33 13.94
N PRO A 22 30.50 12.59 13.81
CA PRO A 22 29.12 12.85 13.39
C PRO A 22 28.86 12.43 11.95
N ALA A 23 29.86 12.46 11.05
CA ALA A 23 29.72 11.98 9.69
C ALA A 23 29.46 10.46 9.64
N LEU A 24 30.20 9.67 10.43
CA LEU A 24 30.02 8.22 10.51
C LEU A 24 28.63 7.86 11.09
N ILE A 25 28.19 8.60 12.12
CA ILE A 25 26.87 8.43 12.72
C ILE A 25 25.76 8.79 11.74
N CYS A 26 25.92 9.87 10.96
CA CYS A 26 24.95 10.28 9.95
C CYS A 26 24.71 9.19 8.90
N ILE A 27 25.79 8.56 8.41
CA ILE A 27 25.70 7.45 7.45
C ILE A 27 24.88 6.29 8.05
N ILE A 28 25.11 5.93 9.30
CA ILE A 28 24.37 4.87 9.99
C ILE A 28 22.88 5.22 10.11
N ILE A 29 22.56 6.46 10.51
CA ILE A 29 21.17 6.90 10.67
C ILE A 29 20.41 6.85 9.34
N VAL A 30 21.05 7.22 8.22
CA VAL A 30 20.44 7.13 6.89
C VAL A 30 20.09 5.69 6.53
N PHE A 31 20.96 4.72 6.83
CA PHE A 31 20.66 3.30 6.63
C PHE A 31 19.47 2.84 7.49
N VAL A 32 19.38 3.29 8.75
CA VAL A 32 18.25 2.97 9.63
C VAL A 32 16.94 3.50 9.03
N ILE A 33 16.92 4.75 8.54
CA ILE A 33 15.74 5.35 7.92
C ILE A 33 15.33 4.57 6.66
N LEU A 34 16.28 4.19 5.82
CA LEU A 34 16.01 3.40 4.61
C LEU A 34 15.40 2.03 4.94
N ILE A 35 15.95 1.32 5.94
CA ILE A 35 15.40 0.05 6.43
C ILE A 35 13.99 0.24 6.97
N PHE A 36 13.74 1.34 7.70
CA PHE A 36 12.44 1.63 8.28
C PHE A 36 11.39 1.87 7.19
N ILE A 37 11.72 2.67 6.18
CA ILE A 37 10.85 2.90 5.01
C ILE A 37 10.58 1.58 4.29
N TYR A 38 11.63 0.78 4.03
CA TYR A 38 11.47 -0.54 3.41
C TYR A 38 10.54 -1.46 4.22
N LEU A 39 10.67 -1.48 5.54
CA LEU A 39 9.84 -2.27 6.43
C LEU A 39 8.36 -1.85 6.35
N ILE A 40 8.09 -0.54 6.33
CA ILE A 40 6.72 -0.01 6.15
C ILE A 40 6.15 -0.46 4.80
N PHE A 41 6.90 -0.30 3.71
CA PHE A 41 6.47 -0.75 2.39
C PHE A 41 6.28 -2.27 2.32
N ALA A 42 7.16 -3.07 2.93
CA ALA A 42 7.05 -4.51 2.99
C ALA A 42 5.82 -4.97 3.78
N LEU A 43 5.49 -4.28 4.87
CA LEU A 43 4.32 -4.57 5.69
C LEU A 43 3.02 -4.22 4.95
N LEU A 44 2.97 -3.05 4.31
CA LEU A 44 1.85 -2.64 3.45
C LEU A 44 1.70 -3.56 2.23
N ASN A 45 2.82 -3.99 1.61
CA ASN A 45 2.80 -4.93 0.50
C ASN A 45 2.36 -6.32 0.94
N LYS A 46 2.75 -6.79 2.14
CA LYS A 46 2.21 -8.04 2.70
C LYS A 46 0.71 -7.95 2.98
N ILE A 47 0.20 -6.81 3.45
CA ILE A 47 -1.23 -6.61 3.68
C ILE A 47 -1.98 -6.59 2.34
N LYS A 48 -1.47 -5.89 1.32
CA LYS A 48 -2.03 -5.90 -0.03
C LYS A 48 -1.92 -7.29 -0.70
N ALA A 49 -0.84 -8.03 -0.46
CA ALA A 49 -0.67 -9.38 -0.98
C ALA A 49 -1.57 -10.39 -0.26
N LEU A 50 -1.89 -10.21 1.02
CA LEU A 50 -2.89 -11.04 1.71
C LEU A 50 -4.32 -10.77 1.22
N ASP A 51 -4.59 -9.56 0.73
CA ASP A 51 -5.88 -9.21 0.12
C ASP A 51 -6.03 -9.75 -1.31
N VAL A 52 -4.92 -10.10 -1.98
CA VAL A 52 -4.89 -10.73 -3.31
C VAL A 52 -4.64 -12.24 -3.25
N LYS A 53 -4.10 -12.78 -2.15
CA LYS A 53 -3.78 -14.22 -2.01
C LYS A 53 -4.96 -15.03 -1.44
N LYS A 54 -6.16 -14.78 -1.95
CA LYS A 54 -7.30 -15.70 -1.84
C LYS A 54 -7.98 -15.92 -3.19
N GLU A 55 -7.25 -15.84 -4.29
CA GLU A 55 -7.62 -16.53 -5.52
C GLU A 55 -6.61 -17.66 -5.73
N GLU A 56 -6.92 -18.78 -5.08
CA GLU A 56 -6.36 -20.06 -5.48
C GLU A 56 -6.73 -20.29 -6.93
N VAL A 57 -5.69 -20.42 -7.75
CA VAL A 57 -5.72 -20.85 -9.14
C VAL A 57 -6.45 -22.19 -9.20
N THR A 58 -7.77 -22.17 -9.40
CA THR A 58 -8.51 -23.32 -9.93
C THR A 58 -8.72 -23.07 -11.40
N SER A 59 -7.80 -23.62 -12.17
CA SER A 59 -7.88 -23.80 -13.61
C SER A 59 -9.12 -24.62 -13.98
N THR A 60 -10.06 -24.00 -14.70
CA THR A 60 -10.91 -24.64 -15.73
C THR A 60 -11.52 -23.57 -16.66
N PRO A 61 -11.85 -23.94 -17.92
CA PRO A 61 -11.70 -23.05 -19.05
C PRO A 61 -12.98 -22.27 -19.40
N SER A 62 -12.77 -21.20 -20.17
CA SER A 62 -13.75 -20.50 -21.00
C SER A 62 -14.95 -19.89 -20.29
N LEU A 63 -14.83 -18.62 -19.90
CA LEU A 63 -15.67 -17.55 -20.45
C LEU A 63 -14.84 -16.27 -20.41
N GLN A 64 -14.41 -15.81 -21.57
CA GLN A 64 -13.96 -14.43 -21.74
C GLN A 64 -15.18 -13.51 -21.62
N GLU A 65 -15.81 -13.44 -20.45
CA GLU A 65 -16.70 -12.33 -20.16
C GLU A 65 -15.82 -11.17 -19.75
N LYS A 66 -15.46 -10.39 -20.78
CA LYS A 66 -15.07 -8.98 -20.72
C LYS A 66 -15.48 -8.41 -19.37
N HIS A 67 -14.51 -8.16 -18.49
CA HIS A 67 -14.68 -7.37 -17.26
C HIS A 67 -15.15 -5.95 -17.66
N LYS A 68 -16.41 -5.83 -18.06
CA LYS A 68 -17.06 -4.56 -18.33
C LYS A 68 -17.32 -3.99 -16.96
N LYS A 69 -16.70 -2.85 -16.67
CA LYS A 69 -17.07 -2.04 -15.52
C LYS A 69 -18.58 -1.78 -15.65
N ILE A 70 -19.36 -2.20 -14.66
CA ILE A 70 -20.80 -1.92 -14.59
C ILE A 70 -20.97 -0.41 -14.78
N THR A 71 -21.77 -0.03 -15.77
CA THR A 71 -22.20 1.36 -15.94
C THR A 71 -23.69 1.44 -15.63
N LEU A 72 -24.20 2.64 -15.35
CA LEU A 72 -25.60 2.84 -15.00
C LEU A 72 -26.57 2.38 -16.10
N GLU A 73 -26.12 2.27 -17.36
CA GLU A 73 -26.94 1.73 -18.45
C GLU A 73 -27.19 0.20 -18.33
N ASP A 74 -26.38 -0.51 -17.54
CA ASP A 74 -26.61 -1.93 -17.26
C ASP A 74 -27.74 -2.13 -16.21
N ILE A 75 -28.15 -1.06 -15.51
CA ILE A 75 -29.27 -1.05 -14.56
C ILE A 75 -30.52 -0.50 -15.26
N GLN A 76 -31.39 -1.40 -15.73
CA GLN A 76 -32.51 -1.06 -16.60
C GLN A 76 -33.78 -0.59 -15.87
N ASP A 77 -34.03 -1.09 -14.65
CA ASP A 77 -35.25 -0.80 -13.89
C ASP A 77 -34.92 -0.45 -12.43
N GLU A 78 -35.85 0.26 -11.79
CA GLU A 78 -35.78 0.64 -10.37
C GLU A 78 -35.71 -0.59 -9.44
N ASP A 79 -36.53 -1.61 -9.71
CA ASP A 79 -36.52 -2.86 -8.93
C ASP A 79 -35.16 -3.58 -9.01
N MET A 80 -34.50 -3.51 -10.15
CA MET A 80 -33.18 -4.13 -10.33
C MET A 80 -32.10 -3.37 -9.56
N MET A 81 -32.19 -2.04 -9.49
CA MET A 81 -31.30 -1.22 -8.67
C MET A 81 -31.44 -1.56 -7.18
N VAL A 82 -32.68 -1.68 -6.70
CA VAL A 82 -32.98 -2.03 -5.31
C VAL A 82 -32.48 -3.44 -5.00
N ALA A 83 -32.73 -4.41 -5.87
CA ALA A 83 -32.26 -5.79 -5.71
C ALA A 83 -30.73 -5.87 -5.64
N VAL A 84 -30.01 -5.16 -6.52
CA VAL A 84 -28.54 -5.10 -6.50
C VAL A 84 -28.01 -4.52 -5.20
N LEU A 85 -28.65 -3.46 -4.69
CA LEU A 85 -28.25 -2.81 -3.44
C LEU A 85 -28.47 -3.74 -2.24
N ILE A 86 -29.66 -4.35 -2.14
CA ILE A 86 -29.99 -5.28 -1.06
C ILE A 86 -29.05 -6.48 -1.10
N ALA A 87 -28.84 -7.08 -2.27
CA ALA A 87 -27.92 -8.21 -2.43
C ALA A 87 -26.48 -7.86 -2.06
N SER A 88 -26.03 -6.64 -2.40
CA SER A 88 -24.70 -6.16 -2.02
C SER A 88 -24.59 -6.01 -0.50
N ILE A 89 -25.60 -5.45 0.16
CA ILE A 89 -25.63 -5.26 1.62
C ILE A 89 -25.70 -6.62 2.35
N ASP A 90 -26.55 -7.53 1.90
CA ASP A 90 -26.72 -8.85 2.51
C ASP A 90 -25.43 -9.66 2.41
N TYR A 91 -24.83 -9.70 1.21
CA TYR A 91 -23.57 -10.39 1.00
C TYR A 91 -22.42 -9.75 1.78
N GLN A 92 -22.39 -8.41 1.87
CA GLN A 92 -21.41 -7.69 2.69
C GLN A 92 -21.51 -8.08 4.17
N GLN A 93 -22.73 -8.20 4.70
CA GLN A 93 -22.95 -8.60 6.09
C GLN A 93 -22.47 -10.02 6.35
N GLU A 94 -22.67 -10.94 5.41
CA GLU A 94 -22.22 -12.33 5.53
C GLU A 94 -20.69 -12.46 5.52
N ILE A 95 -20.00 -11.77 4.60
CA ILE A 95 -18.56 -11.91 4.45
C ILE A 95 -17.72 -10.94 5.28
N ASN A 96 -18.35 -9.88 5.82
CA ASN A 96 -17.73 -8.81 6.62
C ASN A 96 -16.51 -8.15 5.94
N LYS A 97 -16.57 -8.00 4.62
CA LYS A 97 -15.51 -7.45 3.77
C LYS A 97 -16.10 -6.59 2.65
N ASP A 98 -15.27 -5.79 2.02
CA ASP A 98 -15.69 -4.98 0.87
C ASP A 98 -16.13 -5.87 -0.29
N VAL A 99 -17.34 -5.64 -0.77
CA VAL A 99 -17.97 -6.35 -1.89
C VAL A 99 -18.04 -5.42 -3.09
N ARG A 100 -17.80 -5.99 -4.28
CA ARG A 100 -17.92 -5.28 -5.56
C ARG A 100 -18.82 -6.05 -6.49
N LEU A 101 -19.82 -5.38 -7.05
CA LEU A 101 -20.67 -5.94 -8.08
C LEU A 101 -19.86 -6.18 -9.36
N ILE A 102 -19.84 -7.42 -9.86
CA ILE A 102 -19.14 -7.80 -11.09
C ILE A 102 -20.10 -7.77 -12.29
N GLN A 103 -21.28 -8.39 -12.14
CA GLN A 103 -22.27 -8.54 -13.19
C GLN A 103 -23.68 -8.55 -12.58
N VAL A 104 -24.64 -7.98 -13.29
CA VAL A 104 -26.07 -8.13 -13.00
C VAL A 104 -26.79 -8.48 -14.29
N LYS A 105 -27.67 -9.46 -14.23
CA LYS A 105 -28.48 -9.91 -15.37
C LYS A 105 -29.91 -10.12 -14.88
N ARG A 106 -30.88 -9.52 -15.59
CA ARG A 106 -32.29 -9.85 -15.42
C ARG A 106 -32.58 -11.21 -16.05
N ILE A 107 -33.16 -12.10 -15.28
CA ILE A 107 -33.75 -13.35 -15.79
C ILE A 107 -35.26 -13.09 -15.87
N ASN A 108 -35.83 -13.35 -17.03
CA ASN A 108 -37.26 -13.19 -17.33
C ASN A 108 -37.89 -14.56 -17.56
#